data_AF-A0ABD1AUI6-F1
#
_entry.id   AF-A0ABD1AUI6-F1
#
_cell.length_a   1.000
_cell.length_b   1.000
_cell.length_c   1.000
_cell.angle_alpha   90.00
_cell.angle_beta   90.00
_cell.angle_gamma   90.00
#
_symmetry.space_group_name_H-M   'P 1'
#
loop_
_entity.id
_entity.type
_entity.pdbx_description
1 polymer ?
#
loop_
_entity_poly.entity_id
_entity_poly.type
_entity_poly.pdbx_seq_one_letter_code
_entity_poly.pdbx_strand_id
1 'polypeptide(L)'
;MTAYWETEEAQKRSQTYSDVRISDRNGLGPHVHFSGPKSYNQIQQDLQEQLGRAVSLGEVFIKTHTRPDGTYVDNKAEKIAQTYEKNIQEKLAELEAETSIVSDCGSRPREMTVDEYTAIFLQSTEKDSRGTPYGVGSLKETLLNGKRKQPGDSSSFVALQEQLKEAQRKIEEQAAYNERREAEHSRAAAGQKDKIDHLSLVEKYLRETDLHYLDFVATQSAAAAAAAPGTSPPSAS
;
A
#
# COMPACT_ATOMS: atom_id res chain seq x y z
N MET A 1 -33.02 10.31 22.26
CA MET A 1 -32.32 10.59 20.97
C MET A 1 -33.03 9.94 19.77
N THR A 2 -34.25 9.41 19.92
CA THR A 2 -34.96 8.60 18.90
C THR A 2 -36.22 9.26 18.32
N ALA A 3 -36.79 10.27 18.98
CA ALA A 3 -38.07 10.89 18.60
C ALA A 3 -38.10 11.47 17.17
N TYR A 4 -36.94 11.90 16.63
CA TYR A 4 -36.85 12.39 15.24
C TYR A 4 -37.13 11.30 14.21
N TRP A 5 -36.64 10.07 14.42
CA TRP A 5 -36.79 8.95 13.49
C TRP A 5 -38.21 8.38 13.46
N GLU A 6 -38.97 8.61 14.54
CA GLU A 6 -40.37 8.20 14.66
C GLU A 6 -41.33 9.17 13.98
N THR A 7 -40.88 10.38 13.59
CA THR A 7 -41.73 11.34 12.86
C THR A 7 -42.18 10.80 11.51
N GLU A 8 -43.42 11.12 11.12
CA GLU A 8 -43.97 10.71 9.83
C GLU A 8 -43.12 11.23 8.66
N GLU A 9 -42.52 12.42 8.78
CA GLU A 9 -41.63 12.97 7.77
C GLU A 9 -40.36 12.13 7.58
N ALA A 10 -39.73 11.70 8.68
CA ALA A 10 -38.54 10.85 8.63
C ALA A 10 -38.87 9.46 8.06
N GLN A 11 -40.01 8.87 8.47
CA GLN A 11 -40.48 7.59 7.94
C GLN A 11 -40.81 7.67 6.45
N LYS A 12 -41.53 8.71 6.01
CA LYS A 12 -41.88 8.93 4.60
C LYS A 12 -40.65 9.14 3.72
N ARG A 13 -39.66 9.90 4.21
CA ARG A 13 -38.37 10.04 3.53
C ARG A 13 -37.68 8.69 3.41
N SER A 14 -37.56 7.95 4.51
CA SER A 14 -36.96 6.60 4.52
C SER A 14 -37.62 5.66 3.52
N GLN A 15 -38.96 5.64 3.48
CA GLN A 15 -39.73 4.81 2.57
C GLN A 15 -39.54 5.21 1.11
N THR A 16 -39.59 6.51 0.81
CA THR A 16 -39.29 7.02 -0.54
C THR A 16 -37.88 6.62 -0.99
N TYR A 17 -36.86 6.78 -0.14
CA TYR A 17 -35.49 6.35 -0.46
C TYR A 17 -35.38 4.83 -0.62
N SER A 18 -36.12 4.06 0.19
CA SER A 18 -36.17 2.62 0.07
C SER A 18 -36.77 2.20 -1.27
N ASP A 19 -37.95 2.72 -1.61
CA ASP A 19 -38.68 2.42 -2.84
C ASP A 19 -37.86 2.80 -4.07
N VAL A 20 -37.20 3.96 -4.06
CA VAL A 20 -36.30 4.36 -5.14
C VAL A 20 -35.13 3.38 -5.29
N ARG A 21 -34.54 2.92 -4.18
CA ARG A 21 -33.38 2.01 -4.18
C ARG A 21 -33.73 0.60 -4.65
N ILE A 22 -34.92 0.10 -4.34
CA ILE A 22 -35.39 -1.24 -4.75
C ILE A 22 -36.26 -1.21 -6.02
N SER A 23 -36.49 -0.04 -6.60
CA SER A 23 -37.32 0.11 -7.79
C SER A 23 -36.77 -0.70 -8.97
N ASP A 24 -37.69 -1.33 -9.70
CA ASP A 24 -37.39 -2.21 -10.82
C ASP A 24 -36.98 -1.46 -12.11
N ARG A 25 -37.03 -0.12 -12.13
CA ARG A 25 -36.54 0.75 -13.22
C ARG A 25 -36.78 0.19 -14.63
N ASN A 26 -38.04 -0.12 -14.96
CA ASN A 26 -38.48 -0.73 -16.23
C ASN A 26 -38.03 -2.20 -16.44
N GLY A 27 -38.06 -3.04 -15.41
CA GLY A 27 -37.64 -4.44 -15.51
C GLY A 27 -36.12 -4.61 -15.59
N LEU A 28 -35.35 -3.58 -15.22
CA LEU A 28 -33.89 -3.65 -15.15
C LEU A 28 -33.40 -4.06 -13.76
N GLY A 29 -34.28 -4.06 -12.77
CA GLY A 29 -33.94 -4.33 -11.38
C GLY A 29 -33.17 -3.20 -10.71
N PRO A 30 -32.92 -3.33 -9.40
CA PRO A 30 -32.10 -2.39 -8.66
C PRO A 30 -30.65 -2.44 -9.15
N HIS A 31 -30.00 -1.28 -9.17
CA HIS A 31 -28.57 -1.19 -9.50
C HIS A 31 -27.73 -1.75 -8.33
N VAL A 32 -27.21 -2.96 -8.49
CA VAL A 32 -26.43 -3.68 -7.48
C VAL A 32 -25.14 -4.20 -8.11
N HIS A 33 -24.05 -4.25 -7.33
CA HIS A 33 -22.81 -4.90 -7.73
C HIS A 33 -22.35 -5.87 -6.63
N PHE A 34 -21.53 -6.85 -7.01
CA PHE A 34 -21.02 -7.92 -6.16
C PHE A 34 -19.51 -7.76 -5.88
N SER A 35 -19.04 -6.54 -5.65
CA SER A 35 -17.64 -6.28 -5.26
C SER A 35 -17.40 -6.32 -3.76
N GLY A 36 -18.48 -6.30 -2.96
CA GLY A 36 -18.39 -6.16 -1.51
C GLY A 36 -17.60 -4.90 -1.12
N PRO A 37 -16.72 -4.95 -0.10
CA PRO A 37 -15.90 -3.81 0.30
C PRO A 37 -14.71 -3.55 -0.64
N LYS A 38 -14.44 -4.42 -1.62
CA LYS A 38 -13.31 -4.26 -2.53
C LYS A 38 -13.63 -3.23 -3.61
N SER A 39 -12.65 -2.38 -3.90
CA SER A 39 -12.72 -1.48 -5.06
C SER A 39 -12.53 -2.25 -6.37
N TYR A 40 -12.99 -1.69 -7.49
CA TYR A 40 -12.82 -2.30 -8.81
C TYR A 40 -11.34 -2.35 -9.22
N ASN A 41 -10.54 -1.37 -8.79
CA ASN A 41 -9.08 -1.39 -8.97
C ASN A 41 -8.46 -2.59 -8.24
N GLN A 42 -8.88 -2.86 -7.01
CA GLN A 42 -8.38 -4.01 -6.25
C GLN A 42 -8.81 -5.33 -6.87
N ILE A 43 -10.07 -5.45 -7.31
CA ILE A 43 -10.54 -6.65 -8.01
C ILE A 43 -9.75 -6.87 -9.32
N GLN A 44 -9.42 -5.80 -10.05
CA GLN A 44 -8.59 -5.91 -11.23
C GLN A 44 -7.19 -6.43 -10.89
N GLN A 45 -6.55 -5.93 -9.83
CA GLN A 45 -5.24 -6.40 -9.37
C GLN A 45 -5.30 -7.86 -8.94
N ASP A 46 -6.29 -8.24 -8.13
CA ASP A 46 -6.50 -9.62 -7.69
C ASP A 46 -6.68 -10.58 -8.89
N LEU A 47 -7.43 -10.15 -9.91
CA LEU A 47 -7.61 -10.94 -11.14
C LEU A 47 -6.32 -11.03 -11.97
N GLN A 48 -5.54 -9.94 -12.05
CA GLN A 48 -4.26 -9.93 -12.75
C GLN A 48 -3.25 -10.87 -12.09
N GLU A 49 -3.21 -10.89 -10.76
CA GLU A 49 -2.39 -11.81 -9.98
C GLU A 49 -2.82 -13.26 -10.18
N GLN A 50 -4.13 -13.54 -10.13
CA GLN A 50 -4.68 -14.89 -10.31
C GLN A 50 -4.43 -15.45 -11.71
N LEU A 51 -4.55 -14.62 -12.75
CA LEU A 51 -4.42 -15.04 -14.15
C LEU A 51 -2.98 -14.90 -14.68
N GLY A 52 -2.09 -14.23 -13.94
CA GLY A 52 -0.72 -13.95 -14.37
C GLY A 52 -0.63 -13.08 -15.64
N ARG A 53 -1.71 -12.37 -16.00
CA ARG A 53 -1.79 -11.53 -17.20
C ARG A 53 -2.60 -10.27 -16.95
N ALA A 54 -2.47 -9.30 -17.85
CA ALA A 54 -3.33 -8.13 -17.85
C ALA A 54 -4.80 -8.54 -18.09
N VAL A 55 -5.70 -7.88 -17.35
CA VAL A 55 -7.14 -8.15 -17.33
C VAL A 55 -7.87 -6.97 -17.94
N SER A 56 -8.81 -7.28 -18.84
CA SER A 56 -9.62 -6.31 -19.55
C SER A 56 -10.74 -5.75 -18.67
N LEU A 57 -11.29 -4.60 -19.05
CA LEU A 57 -12.40 -4.01 -18.30
C LEU A 57 -13.66 -4.91 -18.31
N GLY A 58 -13.90 -5.63 -19.41
CA GLY A 58 -15.02 -6.56 -19.53
C GLY A 58 -14.92 -7.73 -18.53
N GLU A 59 -13.72 -8.26 -18.32
CA GLU A 59 -13.49 -9.33 -17.33
C GLU A 59 -13.75 -8.85 -15.89
N VAL A 60 -13.31 -7.63 -15.55
CA VAL A 60 -13.60 -7.03 -14.24
C VAL A 60 -15.10 -6.78 -14.09
N PHE A 61 -15.76 -6.32 -15.15
CA PHE A 61 -17.20 -6.11 -15.16
C PHE A 61 -17.97 -7.41 -14.91
N ILE A 62 -17.66 -8.48 -15.64
CA ILE A 62 -18.27 -9.80 -15.43
C ILE A 62 -18.03 -10.26 -13.99
N LYS A 63 -16.80 -10.20 -13.49
CA LYS A 63 -16.49 -10.61 -12.11
C LYS A 63 -17.28 -9.84 -11.06
N THR A 64 -17.55 -8.55 -11.28
CA THR A 64 -18.24 -7.68 -10.33
C THR A 64 -19.76 -7.71 -10.45
N HIS A 65 -20.31 -8.19 -11.57
CA HIS A 65 -21.75 -8.22 -11.83
C HIS A 65 -22.29 -9.65 -12.02
N THR A 66 -21.47 -10.66 -11.77
CA THR A 66 -21.86 -12.07 -11.77
C THR A 66 -21.75 -12.63 -10.35
N ARG A 67 -22.81 -13.32 -9.92
CA ARG A 67 -22.89 -14.02 -8.64
C ARG A 67 -22.13 -15.35 -8.72
N PRO A 68 -21.81 -15.98 -7.58
CA PRO A 68 -21.14 -17.29 -7.56
C PRO A 68 -21.90 -18.42 -8.28
N ASP A 69 -23.22 -18.29 -8.43
CA ASP A 69 -24.08 -19.22 -9.18
C ASP A 69 -24.04 -18.99 -10.71
N GLY A 70 -23.29 -17.98 -11.18
CA GLY A 70 -23.18 -17.61 -12.58
C GLY A 70 -24.26 -16.65 -13.08
N THR A 71 -25.25 -16.31 -12.25
CA THR A 71 -26.32 -15.38 -12.64
C THR A 71 -25.88 -13.92 -12.49
N TYR A 72 -26.44 -13.03 -13.30
CA TYR A 72 -26.13 -11.60 -13.21
C TYR A 72 -26.90 -10.92 -12.06
N VAL A 73 -26.28 -9.88 -11.49
CA VAL A 73 -26.86 -9.12 -10.38
C VAL A 73 -28.09 -8.30 -10.79
N ASP A 74 -28.15 -7.87 -12.05
CA ASP A 74 -29.24 -7.09 -12.63
C ASP A 74 -29.37 -7.37 -14.14
N ASN A 75 -30.57 -7.13 -14.70
CA ASN A 75 -30.86 -7.44 -16.10
C ASN A 75 -30.11 -6.52 -17.08
N LYS A 76 -29.68 -5.34 -16.64
CA LYS A 76 -28.88 -4.44 -17.47
C LYS A 76 -27.46 -4.98 -17.63
N ALA A 77 -26.87 -5.50 -16.56
CA ALA A 77 -25.56 -6.12 -16.59
C ALA A 77 -25.54 -7.37 -17.48
N GLU A 78 -26.59 -8.18 -17.42
CA GLU A 78 -26.76 -9.32 -18.31
C GLU A 78 -26.80 -8.92 -19.78
N LYS A 79 -27.62 -7.93 -20.15
CA LYS A 79 -27.70 -7.43 -21.54
C LYS A 79 -26.36 -6.90 -22.06
N ILE A 80 -25.64 -6.15 -21.22
CA ILE A 80 -24.31 -5.62 -21.56
C ILE A 80 -23.33 -6.78 -21.76
N ALA A 81 -23.34 -7.79 -20.88
CA ALA A 81 -22.45 -8.94 -21.00
C ALA A 81 -22.74 -9.78 -22.24
N GLN A 82 -24.01 -10.06 -22.55
CA GLN A 82 -24.40 -10.78 -23.78
C GLN A 82 -23.99 -10.02 -25.05
N THR A 83 -24.20 -8.70 -25.07
CA THR A 83 -23.77 -7.85 -26.19
C THR A 83 -22.25 -7.86 -26.33
N TYR A 84 -21.54 -7.79 -25.21
CA TYR A 84 -20.08 -7.84 -25.16
C TYR A 84 -19.52 -9.16 -25.70
N GLU A 85 -20.05 -10.29 -25.25
CA GLU A 85 -19.65 -11.62 -25.72
C GLU A 85 -19.91 -11.79 -27.22
N LYS A 86 -21.07 -11.34 -27.71
CA LYS A 86 -21.39 -11.37 -29.14
C LYS A 86 -20.38 -10.54 -29.96
N ASN A 87 -20.07 -9.33 -29.51
CA ASN A 87 -19.14 -8.45 -30.21
C ASN A 87 -17.70 -9.00 -30.18
N ILE A 88 -17.30 -9.69 -29.11
CA ILE A 88 -16.02 -10.44 -29.07
C ILE A 88 -16.02 -11.54 -30.13
N GLN A 89 -17.08 -12.36 -30.18
CA GLN A 89 -17.18 -13.47 -31.14
C GLN A 89 -17.11 -12.96 -32.59
N GLU A 90 -17.83 -11.88 -32.90
CA GLU A 90 -17.78 -11.25 -34.22
C GLU A 90 -16.37 -10.76 -34.58
N LYS A 91 -15.68 -10.12 -33.63
CA LYS A 91 -14.29 -9.66 -33.83
C LYS A 91 -13.29 -10.80 -34.00
N LEU A 92 -13.45 -11.89 -33.26
CA LEU A 92 -12.61 -13.08 -33.44
C LEU A 92 -12.85 -13.74 -34.80
N ALA A 93 -14.10 -13.81 -35.27
CA ALA A 93 -14.44 -14.34 -36.59
C ALA A 93 -13.89 -13.47 -37.74
N GLU A 94 -13.92 -12.14 -37.58
CA GLU A 94 -13.31 -11.19 -38.53
C GLU A 94 -11.79 -11.41 -38.62
N LEU A 95 -11.11 -11.53 -37.48
CA LEU A 95 -9.67 -11.82 -37.43
C LEU A 95 -9.33 -13.18 -38.07
N GLU A 96 -10.14 -14.20 -37.83
CA GLU A 96 -9.96 -15.52 -38.45
C GLU A 96 -10.08 -15.43 -39.98
N ALA A 97 -11.10 -14.73 -40.49
CA ALA A 97 -11.27 -14.51 -41.92
C ALA A 97 -10.10 -13.73 -42.55
N GLU A 98 -9.62 -12.67 -41.89
CA GLU A 98 -8.46 -11.88 -42.34
C GLU A 98 -7.17 -12.73 -42.40
N THR A 99 -6.95 -13.58 -41.38
CA THR A 99 -5.78 -14.47 -41.36
C THR A 99 -5.82 -15.51 -42.48
N SER A 100 -7.01 -15.99 -42.85
CA SER A 100 -7.18 -16.94 -43.96
C SER A 100 -6.93 -16.31 -45.33
N ILE A 101 -7.16 -14.99 -45.51
CA ILE A 101 -6.96 -14.29 -46.79
C ILE A 101 -5.47 -13.92 -47.00
N VAL A 102 -4.73 -13.65 -45.92
CA VAL A 102 -3.32 -13.23 -45.94
C VAL A 102 -2.33 -14.42 -45.94
N SER A 103 -2.84 -15.65 -45.86
CA SER A 103 -2.03 -16.87 -45.72
C SER A 103 -1.30 -17.29 -47.00
N ASP A 104 -0.29 -16.52 -47.40
CA ASP A 104 0.80 -16.97 -48.28
C ASP A 104 2.19 -16.94 -47.57
N CYS A 105 2.23 -16.64 -46.27
CA CYS A 105 3.47 -16.70 -45.48
C CYS A 105 3.21 -16.86 -43.97
N GLY A 106 3.14 -18.11 -43.48
CA GLY A 106 3.54 -18.58 -42.13
C GLY A 106 3.18 -17.79 -40.86
N SER A 107 2.25 -16.84 -40.89
CA SER A 107 2.01 -15.93 -39.78
C SER A 107 0.99 -16.53 -38.80
N ARG A 108 1.33 -16.53 -37.50
CA ARG A 108 0.43 -17.00 -36.43
C ARG A 108 -0.88 -16.19 -36.42
N PRO A 109 -2.02 -16.80 -36.03
CA PRO A 109 -3.27 -16.06 -35.86
C PRO A 109 -3.08 -14.88 -34.91
N ARG A 110 -3.57 -13.70 -35.30
CA ARG A 110 -3.52 -12.50 -34.47
C ARG A 110 -4.50 -12.67 -33.31
N GLU A 111 -3.97 -12.75 -32.09
CA GLU A 111 -4.77 -12.79 -30.88
C GLU A 111 -5.25 -11.37 -30.50
N MET A 112 -6.47 -11.26 -29.96
CA MET A 112 -6.98 -9.99 -29.46
C MET A 112 -6.22 -9.51 -28.23
N THR A 113 -5.89 -8.23 -28.22
CA THR A 113 -5.24 -7.55 -27.11
C THR A 113 -6.23 -7.14 -26.02
N VAL A 114 -5.74 -6.97 -24.79
CA VAL A 114 -6.56 -6.51 -23.64
C VAL A 114 -7.22 -5.14 -23.91
N ASP A 115 -6.57 -4.31 -24.71
CA ASP A 115 -7.08 -2.99 -25.09
C ASP A 115 -8.25 -3.11 -26.07
N GLU A 116 -8.19 -4.06 -27.01
CA GLU A 116 -9.30 -4.39 -27.91
C GLU A 116 -10.49 -4.97 -27.14
N TYR A 117 -10.26 -5.90 -26.21
CA TYR A 117 -11.32 -6.39 -25.31
C TYR A 117 -11.95 -5.25 -24.51
N THR A 118 -11.15 -4.29 -24.04
CA THR A 118 -11.64 -3.12 -23.32
C THR A 118 -12.45 -2.19 -24.23
N ALA A 119 -11.99 -1.97 -25.47
CA ALA A 119 -12.70 -1.15 -26.43
C ALA A 119 -14.07 -1.73 -26.81
N ILE A 120 -14.14 -3.05 -27.03
CA ILE A 120 -15.39 -3.75 -27.33
C ILE A 120 -16.36 -3.63 -26.14
N PHE A 121 -15.86 -3.75 -24.90
CA PHE A 121 -16.69 -3.55 -23.71
C PHE A 121 -17.29 -2.13 -23.68
N LEU A 122 -16.46 -1.11 -23.94
CA LEU A 122 -16.91 0.29 -23.96
C LEU A 122 -17.92 0.60 -25.08
N GLN A 123 -17.90 -0.16 -26.18
CA GLN A 123 -18.90 -0.09 -27.24
C GLN A 123 -20.20 -0.83 -26.88
N SER A 124 -20.10 -1.87 -26.04
CA SER A 124 -21.22 -2.73 -25.65
C SER A 124 -22.03 -2.18 -24.48
N THR A 125 -21.53 -1.14 -23.80
CA THR A 125 -22.15 -0.56 -22.61
C THR A 125 -22.81 0.78 -22.88
N GLU A 126 -23.92 1.04 -22.18
CA GLU A 126 -24.58 2.34 -22.20
C GLU A 126 -23.80 3.36 -21.36
N LYS A 127 -23.79 4.61 -21.82
CA LYS A 127 -23.21 5.73 -21.09
C LYS A 127 -24.31 6.57 -20.44
N ASP A 128 -24.04 7.08 -19.24
CA ASP A 128 -24.90 8.07 -18.60
C ASP A 128 -24.82 9.44 -19.31
N SER A 129 -25.63 10.40 -18.86
CA SER A 129 -25.62 11.78 -19.40
C SER A 129 -24.27 12.50 -19.24
N ARG A 130 -23.36 11.96 -18.43
CA ARG A 130 -22.00 12.47 -18.20
C ARG A 130 -20.96 11.71 -19.03
N GLY A 131 -21.37 10.75 -19.85
CA GLY A 131 -20.48 9.92 -20.66
C GLY A 131 -19.84 8.75 -19.92
N THR A 132 -20.23 8.49 -18.67
CA THR A 132 -19.68 7.41 -17.85
C THR A 132 -20.26 6.07 -18.29
N PRO A 133 -19.43 5.08 -18.64
CA PRO A 133 -19.92 3.75 -18.97
C PRO A 133 -20.49 3.05 -17.74
N TYR A 134 -21.55 2.26 -17.93
CA TYR A 134 -22.19 1.52 -16.85
C TYR A 134 -21.25 0.50 -16.19
N GLY A 135 -21.35 0.37 -14.86
CA GLY A 135 -20.69 -0.70 -14.10
C GLY A 135 -19.16 -0.63 -14.04
N VAL A 136 -18.55 0.52 -14.31
CA VAL A 136 -17.08 0.67 -14.32
C VAL A 136 -16.51 0.98 -12.91
N GLY A 137 -17.34 1.47 -11.99
CA GLY A 137 -16.91 1.75 -10.61
C GLY A 137 -15.74 2.72 -10.53
N SER A 138 -14.71 2.37 -9.77
CA SER A 138 -13.49 3.18 -9.59
C SER A 138 -12.54 3.16 -10.80
N LEU A 139 -12.80 2.33 -11.81
CA LEU A 139 -11.96 2.24 -13.02
C LEU A 139 -12.23 3.37 -14.03
N LYS A 140 -13.25 4.19 -13.79
CA LYS A 140 -13.62 5.31 -14.66
C LYS A 140 -12.49 6.33 -14.79
N GLU A 141 -11.71 6.53 -13.74
CA GLU A 141 -10.58 7.46 -13.72
C GLU A 141 -9.46 7.00 -14.65
N THR A 142 -9.24 5.68 -14.73
CA THR A 142 -8.26 5.06 -15.62
C THR A 142 -8.65 5.21 -17.09
N LEU A 143 -9.95 5.25 -17.40
CA LEU A 143 -10.47 5.45 -18.75
C LEU A 143 -10.39 6.90 -19.22
N LEU A 144 -10.74 7.86 -18.35
CA LEU A 144 -10.74 9.29 -18.67
C LEU A 144 -9.31 9.83 -18.85
N ASN A 145 -8.34 9.24 -18.15
CA ASN A 145 -6.97 9.75 -18.15
C ASN A 145 -6.10 9.18 -19.28
N GLY A 146 -6.66 8.38 -20.20
CA GLY A 146 -6.06 8.03 -21.51
C GLY A 146 -4.73 7.28 -21.49
N LYS A 147 -4.12 7.07 -20.33
CA LYS A 147 -2.87 6.33 -20.13
C LYS A 147 -3.03 5.52 -18.86
N ARG A 148 -3.08 4.18 -18.97
CA ARG A 148 -2.73 3.33 -17.83
C ARG A 148 -1.35 3.78 -17.38
N LYS A 149 -1.26 4.48 -16.25
CA LYS A 149 0.03 4.68 -15.62
C LYS A 149 0.43 3.33 -15.07
N GLN A 150 1.30 2.64 -15.79
CA GLN A 150 2.02 1.51 -15.22
C GLN A 150 2.64 1.99 -13.90
N PRO A 151 2.58 1.21 -12.82
CA PRO A 151 3.08 1.62 -11.50
C PRO A 151 4.54 2.08 -11.50
N GLY A 152 5.32 1.77 -12.55
CA GLY A 152 6.73 2.16 -12.73
C GLY A 152 7.00 3.45 -13.50
N ASP A 153 6.03 4.01 -14.26
CA ASP A 153 6.30 5.11 -15.21
C ASP A 153 6.00 6.51 -14.65
N SER A 154 5.52 6.59 -13.41
CA SER A 154 5.30 7.88 -12.78
C SER A 154 6.65 8.42 -12.31
N SER A 155 7.03 9.62 -12.78
CA SER A 155 8.21 10.36 -12.32
C SER A 155 8.34 10.39 -10.79
N SER A 156 7.22 10.37 -10.06
CA SER A 156 7.17 10.25 -8.60
C SER A 156 7.65 8.91 -8.05
N PHE A 157 7.41 7.80 -8.74
CA PHE A 157 7.85 6.46 -8.32
C PHE A 157 9.37 6.31 -8.47
N VAL A 158 9.93 6.79 -9.60
CA VAL A 158 11.39 6.81 -9.82
C VAL A 158 12.08 7.68 -8.77
N ALA A 159 11.54 8.87 -8.48
CA ALA A 159 12.06 9.75 -7.45
C ALA A 159 12.03 9.10 -6.05
N LEU A 160 10.94 8.42 -5.70
CA LEU A 160 10.83 7.67 -4.43
C LEU A 160 11.84 6.51 -4.35
N GLN A 161 12.06 5.79 -5.43
CA GLN A 161 13.02 4.71 -5.49
C GLN A 161 14.46 5.21 -5.32
N GLU A 162 14.79 6.34 -5.94
CA GLU A 162 16.10 6.99 -5.79
C GLU A 162 16.30 7.50 -4.35
N GLN A 163 15.28 8.12 -3.76
CA GLN A 163 15.30 8.56 -2.37
C GLN A 163 15.50 7.40 -1.39
N LEU A 164 14.86 6.24 -1.64
CA LEU A 164 15.06 5.03 -0.83
C LEU A 164 16.50 4.53 -0.89
N LYS A 165 17.09 4.48 -2.09
CA LYS A 165 18.51 4.08 -2.26
C LYS A 165 19.45 5.05 -1.56
N GLU A 166 19.19 6.36 -1.66
CA GLU A 166 20.02 7.36 -1.00
C GLU A 166 19.91 7.28 0.53
N ALA A 167 18.70 7.04 1.06
CA ALA A 167 18.48 6.84 2.48
C ALA A 167 19.22 5.58 2.99
N GLN A 168 19.17 4.48 2.25
CA GLN A 168 19.93 3.26 2.58
C GLN A 168 21.43 3.53 2.63
N ARG A 169 21.98 4.24 1.64
CA ARG A 169 23.39 4.64 1.63
C ARG A 169 23.77 5.48 2.85
N LYS A 170 22.93 6.44 3.24
CA LYS A 170 23.16 7.29 4.44
C LYS A 170 23.14 6.46 5.73
N ILE A 171 22.25 5.48 5.84
CA ILE A 171 22.21 4.57 7.00
C ILE A 171 23.50 3.76 7.09
N GLU A 172 23.97 3.21 5.97
CA GLU A 172 25.19 2.41 5.92
C GLU A 172 26.44 3.25 6.25
N GLU A 173 26.53 4.47 5.72
CA GLU A 173 27.61 5.41 6.04
C GLU A 173 27.61 5.80 7.52
N GLN A 174 26.43 6.09 8.08
CA GLN A 174 26.29 6.43 9.50
C GLN A 174 26.65 5.24 10.40
N ALA A 175 26.28 4.01 10.01
CA ALA A 175 26.63 2.79 10.74
C ALA A 175 28.15 2.58 10.76
N ALA A 176 28.81 2.72 9.60
CA ALA A 176 30.27 2.60 9.50
C ALA A 176 31.01 3.69 10.30
N TYR A 177 30.48 4.92 10.31
CA TYR A 177 31.03 6.00 11.13
C TYR A 177 30.90 5.70 12.64
N ASN A 178 29.73 5.22 13.07
CA ASN A 178 29.50 4.86 14.47
C ASN A 178 30.41 3.70 14.90
N GLU A 179 30.58 2.68 14.07
CA GLU A 179 31.48 1.55 14.35
C GLU A 179 32.93 2.00 14.53
N ARG A 180 33.42 2.93 13.70
CA ARG A 180 34.76 3.52 13.87
C ARG A 180 34.89 4.27 15.19
N ARG A 181 33.88 5.07 15.54
CA ARG A 181 33.88 5.84 16.78
C ARG A 181 33.83 4.93 18.01
N GLU A 182 33.05 3.85 17.97
CA GLU A 182 33.01 2.84 19.03
C GLU A 182 34.35 2.10 19.16
N ALA A 183 34.98 1.72 18.06
CA ALA A 183 36.30 1.09 18.08
C ALA A 183 37.38 2.01 18.70
N GLU A 184 37.34 3.30 18.36
CA GLU A 184 38.24 4.30 18.95
C GLU A 184 37.99 4.48 20.45
N HIS A 185 36.73 4.63 20.87
CA HIS A 185 36.37 4.70 22.29
C HIS A 185 36.77 3.44 23.05
N SER A 186 36.59 2.26 22.47
CA SER A 186 36.98 0.98 23.07
C SER A 186 38.50 0.90 23.27
N ARG A 187 39.30 1.34 22.28
CA ARG A 187 40.77 1.43 22.41
C ARG A 187 41.21 2.41 23.49
N ALA A 188 40.58 3.59 23.54
CA ALA A 188 40.87 4.57 24.57
C ALA A 188 40.52 4.04 25.98
N ALA A 189 39.39 3.37 26.12
CA ALA A 189 38.96 2.74 27.37
C ALA A 189 39.92 1.63 27.81
N ALA A 190 40.37 0.76 26.88
CA ALA A 190 41.37 -0.26 27.16
C ALA A 190 42.70 0.35 27.63
N GLY A 191 43.19 1.39 26.94
CA GLY A 191 44.42 2.08 27.35
C GLY A 191 44.30 2.83 28.68
N GLN A 192 43.12 3.29 29.06
CA GLN A 192 42.88 3.83 30.41
C GLN A 192 42.80 2.73 31.46
N LYS A 193 42.18 1.60 31.14
CA LYS A 193 42.08 0.45 32.03
C LYS A 193 43.45 -0.07 32.46
N ASP A 194 44.40 -0.19 31.53
CA ASP A 194 45.77 -0.61 31.86
C ASP A 194 46.45 0.33 32.87
N LYS A 195 46.24 1.64 32.72
CA LYS A 195 46.76 2.65 33.65
C LYS A 195 46.13 2.53 35.03
N ILE A 196 44.81 2.31 35.08
CA ILE A 196 44.08 2.11 36.34
C ILE A 196 44.54 0.83 37.03
N ASP A 197 44.71 -0.27 36.28
CA ASP A 197 45.16 -1.55 36.82
C ASP A 197 46.61 -1.42 37.36
N HIS A 198 47.48 -0.67 36.67
CA HIS A 198 48.83 -0.35 37.17
C HIS A 198 48.81 0.51 38.44
N LEU A 199 48.02 1.59 38.48
CA LEU A 199 47.90 2.44 39.66
C LEU A 199 47.33 1.66 40.87
N SER A 200 46.39 0.76 40.63
CA SER A 200 45.82 -0.12 41.67
C SER A 200 46.89 -1.05 42.26
N LEU A 201 47.82 -1.54 41.43
CA LEU A 201 48.96 -2.34 41.89
C LEU A 201 49.93 -1.54 42.76
N VAL A 202 50.24 -0.30 42.36
CA VAL A 202 51.09 0.62 43.13
C VAL A 202 50.43 0.97 44.46
N GLU A 203 49.13 1.28 44.46
CA GLU A 203 48.36 1.53 45.68
C GLU A 203 48.46 0.34 46.64
N LYS A 204 48.29 -0.90 46.14
CA LYS A 204 48.41 -2.10 46.96
C LYS A 204 49.79 -2.23 47.61
N TYR A 205 50.86 -2.04 46.83
CA TYR A 205 52.23 -2.11 47.34
C TYR A 205 52.48 -1.06 48.43
N LEU A 206 52.05 0.19 48.21
CA LEU A 206 52.22 1.27 49.19
C LEU A 206 51.45 1.02 50.47
N ARG A 207 50.22 0.49 50.40
CA ARG A 207 49.45 0.10 51.60
C ARG A 207 50.14 -0.98 52.44
N GLU A 208 50.89 -1.87 51.81
CA GLU A 208 51.61 -2.95 52.48
C GLU A 208 52.97 -2.52 53.05
N THR A 209 53.63 -1.53 52.45
CA THR A 209 55.03 -1.18 52.77
C THR A 209 55.23 0.16 53.46
N ASP A 210 54.28 1.10 53.36
CA ASP A 210 54.47 2.48 53.84
C ASP A 210 53.36 2.92 54.83
N LEU A 211 53.73 3.07 56.11
CA LEU A 211 52.84 3.57 57.16
C LEU A 211 52.46 5.05 56.99
N HIS A 212 53.35 5.88 56.44
CA HIS A 212 53.07 7.30 56.22
C HIS A 212 52.04 7.49 55.10
N TYR A 213 52.05 6.62 54.10
CA TYR A 213 51.04 6.59 53.05
C TYR A 213 49.64 6.28 53.62
N LEU A 214 49.52 5.35 54.57
CA LEU A 214 48.25 5.02 55.21
C LEU A 214 47.68 6.20 56.00
N ASP A 215 48.52 6.90 56.77
CA ASP A 215 48.13 8.11 57.51
C ASP A 215 47.68 9.23 56.56
N PHE A 216 48.38 9.41 55.43
CA PHE A 216 48.01 10.36 54.40
C PHE A 216 46.64 10.05 53.78
N VAL A 217 46.39 8.79 53.38
CA VAL A 217 45.11 8.37 52.80
C VAL A 217 43.96 8.53 53.81
N ALA A 218 44.20 8.18 55.09
CA ALA A 218 43.22 8.37 56.16
C ALA A 218 42.86 9.86 56.36
N THR A 219 43.87 10.73 56.32
CA THR A 219 43.69 12.19 56.43
C THR A 219 42.89 12.74 55.24
N GLN A 220 43.24 12.34 54.02
CA GLN A 220 42.55 12.80 52.81
C GLN A 220 41.11 12.26 52.71
N SER A 221 40.85 11.03 53.15
CA SER A 221 39.51 10.46 53.19
C SER A 221 38.62 11.13 54.23
N ALA A 222 39.17 11.49 55.39
CA ALA A 222 38.46 12.28 56.40
C ALA A 222 38.13 13.70 55.89
N ALA A 223 39.05 14.34 55.16
CA ALA A 223 38.84 15.65 54.54
C ALA A 223 37.78 15.61 53.41
N ALA A 224 37.78 14.56 52.58
CA ALA A 224 36.79 14.38 51.52
C ALA A 224 35.37 14.11 52.07
N ALA A 225 35.25 13.36 53.17
CA ALA A 225 33.98 13.11 53.83
C ALA A 225 33.40 14.37 54.51
N ALA A 226 34.26 15.27 55.00
CA ALA A 226 33.83 16.55 55.58
C ALA A 226 33.40 17.59 54.53
N ALA A 227 33.78 17.41 53.26
CA ALA A 227 33.53 18.37 52.18
C ALA A 227 32.32 18.03 51.27
N ALA A 228 31.56 16.95 51.53
CA ALA A 228 30.37 16.61 50.75
C ALA A 228 29.20 17.58 51.07
N PRO A 229 28.72 18.40 50.12
CA PRO A 229 27.61 19.31 50.37
C PRO A 229 26.28 18.55 50.32
N GLY A 230 25.63 18.42 51.47
CA GLY A 230 24.22 18.09 51.53
C GLY A 230 23.37 19.31 51.18
N THR A 231 22.98 19.46 49.91
CA THR A 231 21.89 20.36 49.51
C THR A 231 21.16 19.83 48.28
N SER A 232 20.08 19.09 48.50
CA SER A 232 18.97 18.94 47.56
C SER A 232 18.21 20.29 47.51
N PRO A 233 17.94 20.89 46.33
CA PRO A 233 17.02 22.01 46.28
C PRO A 233 15.56 21.49 46.38
N PRO A 234 14.66 22.20 47.08
CA PRO A 234 13.25 21.87 47.09
C PRO A 234 12.64 22.18 45.73
N SER A 235 11.93 21.21 45.17
CA SER A 235 11.01 21.41 44.05
C SER A 235 9.89 22.34 44.50
N ALA A 236 9.71 23.47 43.80
CA ALA A 236 8.57 24.34 43.96
C ALA A 236 7.86 24.48 42.61
N SER A 237 6.60 24.00 42.62
CA SER A 237 5.42 24.31 41.78
C SER A 237 5.56 24.26 40.26
#